data_AF-A0A0D2I4M2-F1
#
_entry.id   AF-A0A0D2I4M2-F1
#
_cell.length_a   1.000
_cell.length_b   1.000
_cell.length_c   1.000
_cell.angle_alpha   90.00
_cell.angle_beta   90.00
_cell.angle_gamma   90.00
#
_symmetry.space_group_name_H-M   'P 1'
#
loop_
_entity.id
_entity.type
_entity.pdbx_description
1 polymer ?
#
loop_
_entity_poly.entity_id
_entity_poly.type
_entity_poly.pdbx_seq_one_letter_code
_entity_poly.pdbx_strand_id
1 'polypeptide(L)'
;MQASPSKARAQALESHSWSVVLSWLSNLYYPSPIPSFECNTTTLRALQSLMTENLAVERTRELLYNARIEELVLATQNGEQIRAQPPDGSDAGSLLSLLESYLPPSSKRALDSLANSAVLLGCHLSPSSPASTPGILQNLQSQILALPRQTFNLESQISAIDTLTSTLSTEIAQTEQCLSGWSADPSDPETTSPPSSPSPTNTRIDYSALHDQTRQHQREANQLMLKSAEYKDRIAALERQGAGGASAQTIQGPTLTDLAIKQDLVERKKKQAEALEKKILAFHGLPPDLEVSRAEVLRAQTELDALKRRRDELFEKMGG
;
A
#
# COMPACT_ATOMS: atom_id res chain seq x y z
N MET A 1 10.64 -68.18 12.18
CA MET A 1 9.75 -67.53 13.17
C MET A 1 8.69 -66.74 12.42
N GLN A 2 7.50 -67.32 12.21
CA GLN A 2 6.39 -66.64 11.57
C GLN A 2 5.62 -65.86 12.64
N ALA A 3 5.54 -64.53 12.51
CA ALA A 3 4.71 -63.72 13.40
C ALA A 3 3.24 -64.13 13.23
N SER A 4 2.51 -64.34 14.33
CA SER A 4 1.08 -64.62 14.28
C SER A 4 0.35 -63.51 13.50
N PRO A 5 -0.59 -63.82 12.59
CA PRO A 5 -1.25 -62.83 11.71
C PRO A 5 -1.82 -61.60 12.44
N SER A 6 -2.29 -61.78 13.68
CA SER A 6 -2.78 -60.69 14.52
C SER A 6 -1.70 -59.68 14.93
N LYS A 7 -0.46 -60.14 15.20
CA LYS A 7 0.68 -59.27 15.51
C LYS A 7 1.14 -58.48 14.28
N ALA A 8 1.12 -59.11 13.11
CA ALA A 8 1.46 -58.46 11.85
C ALA A 8 0.46 -57.35 11.50
N ARG A 9 -0.85 -57.57 11.73
CA ARG A 9 -1.88 -56.53 11.53
C ARG A 9 -1.71 -55.35 12.49
N ALA A 10 -1.41 -55.60 13.76
CA ALA A 10 -1.18 -54.53 14.74
C ALA A 10 0.03 -53.65 14.35
N GLN A 11 1.14 -54.26 13.94
CA GLN A 11 2.33 -53.55 13.48
C GLN A 11 2.06 -52.74 12.19
N ALA A 12 1.27 -53.29 11.27
CA ALA A 12 0.88 -52.57 10.05
C ALA A 12 0.05 -51.33 10.37
N LEU A 13 -0.93 -51.43 11.26
CA LEU A 13 -1.74 -50.29 11.71
C LEU A 13 -0.89 -49.21 12.40
N GLU A 14 0.04 -49.63 13.25
CA GLU A 14 0.95 -48.71 13.93
C GLU A 14 1.85 -47.98 12.94
N SER A 15 2.45 -48.70 11.98
CA SER A 15 3.26 -48.08 10.92
C SER A 15 2.46 -47.08 10.07
N HIS A 16 1.21 -47.40 9.74
CA HIS A 16 0.32 -46.50 9.02
C HIS A 16 0.02 -45.25 9.84
N SER A 17 -0.33 -45.39 11.13
CA SER A 17 -0.58 -44.25 11.99
C SER A 17 0.62 -43.31 12.13
N TRP A 18 1.83 -43.85 12.19
CA TRP A 18 3.06 -43.05 12.18
C TRP A 18 3.26 -42.32 10.86
N SER A 19 2.99 -42.97 9.72
CA SER A 19 3.11 -42.32 8.40
C SER A 19 2.16 -41.11 8.27
N VAL A 20 0.94 -41.23 8.78
CA VAL A 20 -0.05 -40.15 8.78
C VAL A 20 0.42 -38.98 9.63
N VAL A 21 0.88 -39.24 10.86
CA VAL A 21 1.38 -38.20 11.78
C VAL A 21 2.64 -37.52 11.22
N LEU A 22 3.58 -38.28 10.65
CA LEU A 22 4.79 -37.72 10.06
C LEU A 22 4.50 -36.86 8.83
N SER A 23 3.55 -37.26 7.99
CA SER A 23 3.11 -36.43 6.85
C SER A 23 2.51 -35.10 7.34
N TRP A 24 1.68 -35.15 8.39
CA TRP A 24 1.09 -33.96 9.00
C TRP A 24 2.15 -33.05 9.64
N LEU A 25 3.11 -33.58 10.39
CA LEU A 25 4.22 -32.82 10.96
C LEU A 25 5.11 -32.20 9.86
N SER A 26 5.37 -32.93 8.77
CA SER A 26 6.18 -32.41 7.67
C SER A 26 5.55 -31.18 7.00
N ASN A 27 4.22 -31.15 6.90
CA ASN A 27 3.48 -29.99 6.41
C ASN A 27 3.52 -28.84 7.42
N LEU A 28 3.35 -29.14 8.73
CA LEU A 28 3.34 -28.11 9.78
C LEU A 28 4.68 -27.39 9.95
N TYR A 29 5.79 -28.11 9.82
CA TYR A 29 7.14 -27.57 10.05
C TYR A 29 7.84 -27.06 8.79
N TYR A 30 7.26 -27.20 7.59
CA TYR A 30 7.90 -26.74 6.35
C TYR A 30 8.27 -25.23 6.40
N PRO A 31 9.51 -24.82 6.03
CA PRO A 31 10.61 -25.61 5.45
C PRO A 31 11.62 -26.16 6.48
N SER A 32 11.38 -25.99 7.78
CA SER A 32 12.26 -26.50 8.84
C SER A 32 12.12 -28.03 9.04
N PRO A 33 13.20 -28.73 9.40
CA PRO A 33 13.14 -30.16 9.69
C PRO A 33 12.32 -30.40 10.97
N ILE A 34 11.60 -31.53 10.99
CA ILE A 34 10.83 -31.95 12.17
C ILE A 34 11.81 -32.17 13.34
N PRO A 35 11.56 -31.59 14.53
CA PRO A 35 12.37 -31.84 15.71
C PRO A 35 12.44 -33.34 16.07
N SER A 36 13.58 -33.82 16.56
CA SER A 36 13.69 -35.21 17.03
C SER A 36 12.83 -35.43 18.27
N PHE A 37 12.05 -36.51 18.29
CA PHE A 37 11.23 -36.90 19.44
C PHE A 37 11.23 -38.42 19.63
N GLU A 38 10.81 -38.87 20.81
CA GLU A 38 10.72 -40.30 21.14
C GLU A 38 9.47 -40.93 20.50
N CYS A 39 9.68 -41.96 19.69
CA CYS A 39 8.61 -42.76 19.09
C CYS A 39 8.06 -43.77 20.10
N ASN A 40 7.10 -43.35 20.91
CA ASN A 40 6.38 -44.19 21.87
C ASN A 40 4.88 -44.25 21.49
N THR A 41 4.21 -45.32 21.87
CA THR A 41 2.75 -45.49 21.70
C THR A 41 1.95 -44.37 22.40
N THR A 42 2.47 -43.83 23.51
CA THR A 42 1.88 -42.67 24.22
C THR A 42 2.03 -41.39 23.41
N THR A 43 3.20 -41.16 22.81
CA THR A 43 3.45 -39.98 21.96
C THR A 43 2.66 -40.06 20.67
N LEU A 44 2.52 -41.24 20.08
CA LEU A 44 1.64 -41.48 18.93
C LEU A 44 0.19 -41.09 19.23
N ARG A 45 -0.38 -41.55 20.35
CA ARG A 45 -1.77 -41.24 20.72
C ARG A 45 -1.97 -39.75 20.99
N ALA A 46 -1.01 -39.11 21.68
CA ALA A 46 -1.06 -37.67 21.93
C ALA A 46 -0.99 -36.87 20.62
N LEU A 47 -0.08 -37.23 19.71
CA LEU A 47 0.06 -36.58 18.41
C LEU A 47 -1.16 -36.80 17.52
N GLN A 48 -1.78 -37.98 17.53
CA GLN A 48 -3.03 -38.22 16.82
C GLN A 48 -4.17 -37.36 17.38
N SER A 49 -4.32 -37.28 18.70
CA SER A 49 -5.34 -36.44 19.34
C SER A 49 -5.14 -34.96 18.97
N LEU A 50 -3.89 -34.50 18.99
CA LEU A 50 -3.55 -33.11 18.64
C LEU A 50 -3.75 -32.85 17.15
N MET A 51 -3.41 -33.80 16.28
CA MET A 51 -3.68 -33.73 14.85
C MET A 51 -5.18 -33.60 14.58
N THR A 52 -6.03 -34.42 15.21
CA THR A 52 -7.48 -34.35 15.00
C THR A 52 -8.07 -33.04 15.51
N GLU A 53 -7.60 -32.54 16.67
CA GLU A 53 -8.06 -31.25 17.21
C GLU A 53 -7.63 -30.09 16.30
N ASN A 54 -6.38 -30.10 15.83
CA ASN A 54 -5.91 -29.08 14.89
C ASN A 54 -6.69 -29.10 13.58
N LEU A 55 -7.00 -30.28 13.03
CA LEU A 55 -7.81 -30.39 11.83
C LEU A 55 -9.26 -29.90 12.06
N ALA A 56 -9.81 -30.15 13.25
CA ALA A 56 -11.12 -29.62 13.62
C ALA A 56 -11.10 -28.09 13.70
N VAL A 57 -10.09 -27.51 14.36
CA VAL A 57 -9.90 -26.07 14.45
C VAL A 57 -9.71 -25.46 13.06
N GLU A 58 -8.90 -26.07 12.20
CA GLU A 58 -8.65 -25.55 10.85
C GLU A 58 -9.94 -25.56 10.01
N ARG A 59 -10.75 -26.61 10.11
CA ARG A 59 -12.08 -26.65 9.49
C ARG A 59 -12.98 -25.53 10.02
N THR A 60 -12.97 -25.24 11.31
CA THR A 60 -13.77 -24.12 11.86
C THR A 60 -13.28 -22.76 11.34
N ARG A 61 -11.96 -22.56 11.21
CA ARG A 61 -11.39 -21.34 10.63
C ARG A 61 -11.80 -21.17 9.18
N GLU A 62 -11.75 -22.25 8.40
CA GLU A 62 -12.18 -22.24 7.01
C GLU A 62 -13.67 -21.88 6.89
N LEU A 63 -14.53 -22.45 7.73
CA LEU A 63 -15.96 -22.10 7.76
C LEU A 63 -16.19 -20.63 8.12
N LEU A 64 -15.50 -20.10 9.13
CA LEU A 64 -15.61 -18.69 9.52
C LEU A 64 -15.12 -17.77 8.40
N TYR A 65 -14.02 -18.13 7.74
CA TYR A 65 -13.48 -17.38 6.61
C TYR A 65 -14.47 -17.34 5.44
N ASN A 66 -15.05 -18.49 5.10
CA ASN A 66 -16.06 -18.59 4.04
C ASN A 66 -17.32 -17.79 4.38
N ALA A 67 -17.83 -17.89 5.61
CA ALA A 67 -18.95 -17.08 6.08
C ALA A 67 -18.65 -15.58 5.98
N ARG A 68 -17.42 -15.16 6.33
CA ARG A 68 -17.01 -13.76 6.21
C ARG A 68 -16.95 -13.28 4.76
N ILE A 69 -16.49 -14.13 3.83
CA ILE A 69 -16.52 -13.82 2.41
C ILE A 69 -17.96 -13.65 1.94
N GLU A 70 -18.86 -14.56 2.33
CA GLU A 70 -20.26 -14.48 1.96
C GLU A 70 -20.92 -13.19 2.46
N GLU A 71 -20.69 -12.81 3.72
CA GLU A 71 -21.13 -11.52 4.27
C GLU A 71 -20.62 -10.32 3.46
N LEU A 72 -19.33 -10.33 3.07
CA LEU A 72 -18.76 -9.26 2.26
C LEU A 72 -19.39 -9.21 0.88
N VAL A 73 -19.62 -10.36 0.24
CA VAL A 73 -20.28 -10.45 -1.07
C VAL A 73 -21.71 -9.90 -0.96
N LEU A 74 -22.47 -10.29 0.05
CA LEU A 74 -23.82 -9.76 0.29
C LEU A 74 -23.80 -8.25 0.57
N ALA A 75 -22.84 -7.76 1.35
CA ALA A 75 -22.70 -6.33 1.61
C ALA A 75 -22.36 -5.53 0.34
N THR A 76 -21.52 -6.08 -0.55
CA THR A 76 -21.23 -5.44 -1.85
C THR A 76 -22.45 -5.43 -2.77
N GLN A 77 -23.19 -6.54 -2.87
CA GLN A 77 -24.41 -6.61 -3.68
C GLN A 77 -25.50 -5.67 -3.14
N ASN A 78 -25.71 -5.63 -1.82
CA ASN A 78 -26.61 -4.68 -1.18
C ASN A 78 -26.16 -3.23 -1.43
N GLY A 79 -24.86 -2.95 -1.37
CA GLY A 79 -24.31 -1.63 -1.69
C GLY A 79 -24.56 -1.21 -3.15
N GLU A 80 -24.47 -2.15 -4.10
CA GLU A 80 -24.80 -1.92 -5.50
C GLU A 80 -26.31 -1.69 -5.73
N GLN A 81 -27.16 -2.42 -5.01
CA GLN A 81 -28.62 -2.25 -5.04
C GLN A 81 -29.06 -0.91 -4.42
N ILE A 82 -28.45 -0.50 -3.30
CA ILE A 82 -28.67 0.81 -2.67
C ILE A 82 -28.19 1.94 -3.61
N ARG A 83 -27.11 1.72 -4.36
CA ARG A 83 -26.59 2.70 -5.33
C ARG A 83 -27.46 2.82 -6.59
N ALA A 84 -28.29 1.82 -6.89
CA ALA A 84 -29.25 1.86 -8.01
C ALA A 84 -30.55 2.61 -7.66
N GLN A 85 -30.85 2.83 -6.37
CA GLN A 85 -31.92 3.73 -5.94
C GLN A 85 -31.42 5.18 -5.82
N PRO A 86 -32.21 6.18 -6.23
CA PRO A 86 -31.85 7.58 -6.03
C PRO A 86 -31.71 7.85 -4.52
N PRO A 87 -30.72 8.65 -4.09
CA PRO A 87 -30.46 8.87 -2.68
C PRO A 87 -31.58 9.73 -2.09
N ASP A 88 -32.49 9.11 -1.34
CA ASP A 88 -33.13 9.82 -0.24
C ASP A 88 -32.01 10.11 0.77
N GLY A 89 -31.45 11.33 0.69
CA GLY A 89 -30.32 11.79 1.51
C GLY A 89 -30.54 11.76 3.03
N SER A 90 -31.72 11.31 3.46
CA SER A 90 -32.10 11.10 4.85
C SER A 90 -31.44 9.86 5.47
N ASP A 91 -31.27 8.76 4.72
CA ASP A 91 -30.80 7.49 5.30
C ASP A 91 -29.28 7.48 5.54
N ALA A 92 -28.49 8.13 4.68
CA ALA A 92 -27.05 8.27 4.89
C ALA A 92 -26.73 9.17 6.09
N GLY A 93 -27.48 10.27 6.27
CA GLY A 93 -27.35 11.15 7.43
C GLY A 93 -27.79 10.46 8.72
N SER A 94 -28.89 9.70 8.67
CA SER A 94 -29.36 8.88 9.78
C SER A 94 -28.34 7.80 10.18
N LEU A 95 -27.78 7.07 9.20
CA LEU A 95 -26.71 6.09 9.45
C LEU A 95 -25.44 6.71 10.00
N LEU A 96 -25.03 7.89 9.51
CA LEU A 96 -23.86 8.59 10.05
C LEU A 96 -24.11 9.05 11.49
N SER A 97 -25.29 9.58 11.80
CA SER A 97 -25.66 9.93 13.18
C SER A 97 -25.75 8.70 14.10
N LEU A 98 -26.20 7.56 13.57
CA LEU A 98 -26.26 6.31 14.30
C LEU A 98 -24.84 5.77 14.57
N LEU A 99 -23.96 5.77 13.56
CA LEU A 99 -22.55 5.40 13.71
C LEU A 99 -21.82 6.33 14.66
N GLU A 100 -22.12 7.62 14.60
CA GLU A 100 -21.61 8.61 15.55
C GLU A 100 -22.12 8.29 16.96
N SER A 101 -23.37 7.86 17.15
CA SER A 101 -23.88 7.47 18.46
C SER A 101 -23.19 6.22 19.05
N TYR A 102 -22.77 5.27 18.20
CA TYR A 102 -22.08 4.05 18.63
C TYR A 102 -20.56 4.23 18.80
N LEU A 103 -19.99 5.36 18.38
CA LEU A 103 -18.55 5.58 18.44
C LEU A 103 -18.08 5.94 19.86
N PRO A 104 -17.01 5.31 20.39
CA PRO A 104 -16.42 5.69 21.68
C PRO A 104 -16.03 7.18 21.74
N PRO A 105 -16.08 7.82 22.93
CA PRO A 105 -15.79 9.25 23.07
C PRO A 105 -14.34 9.63 22.76
N SER A 106 -13.40 8.67 22.82
CA SER A 106 -12.00 8.84 22.40
C SER A 106 -11.88 8.98 20.88
N SER A 107 -12.58 8.14 20.13
CA SER A 107 -12.60 8.18 18.66
C SER A 107 -13.30 9.41 18.11
N LYS A 108 -14.37 9.90 18.76
CA LYS A 108 -15.02 11.17 18.38
C LYS A 108 -14.04 12.34 18.43
N ARG A 109 -13.38 12.51 19.58
CA ARG A 109 -12.34 13.55 19.75
C ARG A 109 -11.20 13.41 18.75
N ALA A 110 -10.81 12.19 18.41
CA ALA A 110 -9.77 11.95 17.40
C ALA A 110 -10.23 12.38 15.99
N LEU A 111 -11.48 12.08 15.62
CA LEU A 111 -12.06 12.52 14.34
C LEU A 111 -12.25 14.03 14.28
N ASP A 112 -12.71 14.66 15.36
CA ASP A 112 -12.81 16.13 15.45
C ASP A 112 -11.44 16.78 15.33
N SER A 113 -10.43 16.25 16.03
CA SER A 113 -9.05 16.73 15.93
C SER A 113 -8.50 16.56 14.51
N LEU A 114 -8.82 15.45 13.84
CA LEU A 114 -8.40 15.19 12.47
C LEU A 114 -9.08 16.15 11.50
N ALA A 115 -10.39 16.35 11.62
CA ALA A 115 -11.16 17.29 10.82
C ALA A 115 -10.62 18.73 11.00
N ASN A 116 -10.39 19.15 12.24
CA ASN A 116 -9.78 20.44 12.54
C ASN A 116 -8.38 20.56 11.92
N SER A 117 -7.54 19.53 12.03
CA SER A 117 -6.21 19.54 11.40
C SER A 117 -6.29 19.61 9.87
N ALA A 118 -7.24 18.91 9.25
CA ALA A 118 -7.45 18.94 7.81
C ALA A 118 -7.90 20.33 7.34
N VAL A 119 -8.78 21.00 8.10
CA VAL A 119 -9.21 22.38 7.81
C VAL A 119 -8.06 23.37 8.00
N LEU A 120 -7.29 23.26 9.09
CA LEU A 120 -6.14 24.13 9.35
C LEU A 120 -5.05 23.99 8.28
N LEU A 121 -4.84 22.77 7.78
CA LEU A 121 -3.91 22.47 6.68
C LEU A 121 -4.51 22.78 5.29
N GLY A 122 -5.74 23.30 5.20
CA GLY A 122 -6.37 23.65 3.93
C GLY A 122 -6.62 22.46 3.00
N CYS A 123 -6.82 21.26 3.56
CA CYS A 123 -7.16 20.06 2.80
C CYS A 123 -8.60 20.20 2.26
N HIS A 124 -8.74 20.74 1.06
CA HIS A 124 -10.04 20.92 0.41
C HIS A 124 -10.54 19.59 -0.15
N LEU A 125 -11.82 19.28 0.08
CA LEU A 125 -12.52 18.25 -0.69
C LEU A 125 -12.70 18.79 -2.11
N SER A 126 -11.82 18.41 -3.03
CA SER A 126 -12.06 18.72 -4.45
C SER A 126 -13.24 17.86 -4.94
N PRO A 127 -14.36 18.44 -5.40
CA PRO A 127 -15.52 17.70 -5.88
C PRO A 127 -15.30 17.09 -7.28
N SER A 128 -14.11 17.21 -7.87
CA SER A 128 -13.83 16.71 -9.21
C SER A 128 -13.32 15.27 -9.20
N SER A 129 -14.22 14.36 -9.60
CA SER A 129 -13.95 13.04 -10.17
C SER A 129 -13.54 11.90 -9.19
N PRO A 130 -14.33 10.80 -9.12
CA PRO A 130 -14.12 9.69 -8.18
C PRO A 130 -13.05 8.67 -8.60
N ALA A 131 -12.28 8.93 -9.67
CA ALA A 131 -11.40 7.90 -10.27
C ALA A 131 -9.91 8.03 -9.91
N SER A 132 -9.44 9.13 -9.33
CA SER A 132 -7.99 9.33 -9.08
C SER A 132 -7.65 10.39 -8.02
N THR A 133 -8.53 10.64 -7.05
CA THR A 133 -8.18 11.57 -5.96
C THR A 133 -7.39 10.83 -4.87
N PRO A 134 -6.14 11.24 -4.55
CA PRO A 134 -5.50 10.80 -3.32
C PRO A 134 -6.42 11.19 -2.16
N GLY A 135 -6.81 10.22 -1.34
CA GLY A 135 -7.76 10.43 -0.26
C GLY A 135 -7.34 11.57 0.66
N ILE A 136 -8.29 12.15 1.40
CA ILE A 136 -8.06 13.28 2.33
C ILE A 136 -6.84 13.03 3.23
N LEU A 137 -6.63 11.79 3.66
CA LEU A 137 -5.47 11.37 4.47
C LEU A 137 -4.14 11.52 3.75
N GLN A 138 -4.08 11.22 2.46
CA GLN A 138 -2.86 11.35 1.67
C GLN A 138 -2.50 12.83 1.44
N ASN A 139 -3.51 13.68 1.24
CA ASN A 139 -3.33 15.13 1.17
C ASN A 139 -2.92 15.73 2.51
N LEU A 140 -3.50 15.25 3.61
CA LEU A 140 -3.11 15.66 4.95
C LEU A 140 -1.66 15.25 5.24
N GLN A 141 -1.27 14.02 4.88
CA GLN A 141 0.10 13.55 5.04
C GLN A 141 1.09 14.38 4.21
N SER A 142 0.76 14.71 2.97
CA SER A 142 1.63 15.52 2.12
C SER A 142 1.77 16.95 2.64
N GLN A 143 0.67 17.55 3.12
CA GLN A 143 0.65 18.87 3.76
C GLN A 143 1.46 18.91 5.07
N ILE A 144 1.27 17.92 5.95
CA ILE A 144 2.02 17.80 7.22
C ILE A 144 3.52 17.68 6.96
N LEU A 145 3.95 16.99 5.89
CA LEU A 145 5.37 16.88 5.56
C LEU A 145 5.91 18.10 4.80
N ALA A 146 5.07 18.78 4.03
CA ALA A 146 5.46 19.98 3.30
C ALA A 146 5.72 21.16 4.24
N LEU A 147 4.94 21.29 5.32
CA LEU A 147 5.02 22.43 6.23
C LEU A 147 6.38 22.54 6.96
N PRO A 148 6.92 21.47 7.58
CA PRO A 148 8.28 21.47 8.16
C PRO A 148 9.38 21.74 7.14
N ARG A 149 9.19 21.28 5.89
CA ARG A 149 10.14 21.54 4.81
C ARG A 149 10.15 23.01 4.42
N GLN A 150 8.97 23.64 4.35
CA GLN A 150 8.84 25.07 4.09
C GLN A 150 9.41 25.89 5.25
N THR A 151 9.13 25.52 6.51
CA THR A 151 9.66 26.25 7.67
C THR A 151 11.19 26.17 7.72
N PHE A 152 11.78 24.99 7.50
CA PHE A 152 13.24 24.84 7.47
C PHE A 152 13.88 25.66 6.33
N ASN A 153 13.23 25.69 5.16
CA ASN A 153 13.73 26.49 4.04
C ASN A 153 13.70 27.99 4.38
N LEU A 154 12.60 28.48 4.96
CA LEU A 154 12.50 29.88 5.40
C LEU A 154 13.51 30.21 6.51
N GLU A 155 13.70 29.31 7.47
CA GLU A 155 14.70 29.48 8.53
C GLU A 155 16.14 29.50 7.99
N SER A 156 16.43 28.65 7.00
CA SER A 156 17.70 28.67 6.28
C SER A 156 17.89 29.97 5.49
N GLN A 157 16.82 30.50 4.87
CA GLN A 157 16.86 31.78 4.15
C GLN A 157 17.10 32.95 5.12
N ILE A 158 16.43 32.97 6.28
CA ILE A 158 16.64 33.98 7.31
C ILE A 158 18.08 33.93 7.81
N SER A 159 18.60 32.74 8.11
CA SER A 159 19.99 32.57 8.55
C SER A 159 21.00 33.06 7.50
N ALA A 160 20.73 32.84 6.21
CA ALA A 160 21.56 33.34 5.13
C ALA A 160 21.49 34.88 4.98
N ILE A 161 20.33 35.47 5.20
CA ILE A 161 20.18 36.93 5.23
C ILE A 161 20.94 37.51 6.43
N ASP A 162 20.88 36.87 7.60
CA ASP A 162 21.58 37.31 8.80
C ASP A 162 23.10 37.26 8.62
N THR A 163 23.63 36.21 7.97
CA THR A 163 25.07 36.18 7.65
C THR A 163 25.45 37.26 6.65
N LEU A 164 24.66 37.47 5.60
CA LEU A 164 24.92 38.52 4.62
C LEU A 164 24.89 39.92 5.25
N THR A 165 23.88 40.22 6.08
CA THR A 165 23.79 41.50 6.79
C THR A 165 24.96 41.68 7.76
N SER A 166 25.36 40.63 8.48
CA SER A 166 26.58 40.68 9.30
C SER A 166 27.82 40.98 8.45
N THR A 167 28.01 40.29 7.31
CA THR A 167 29.17 40.54 6.44
C THR A 167 29.18 41.95 5.86
N LEU A 168 28.04 42.46 5.41
CA LEU A 168 27.91 43.83 4.92
C LEU A 168 28.18 44.84 6.04
N SER A 169 27.69 44.58 7.26
CA SER A 169 27.98 45.47 8.40
C SER A 169 29.47 45.49 8.75
N THR A 170 30.17 44.34 8.67
CA THR A 170 31.61 44.28 8.89
C THR A 170 32.39 44.97 7.77
N GLU A 171 31.95 44.83 6.51
CA GLU A 171 32.56 45.50 5.37
C GLU A 171 32.37 47.02 5.45
N ILE A 172 31.16 47.49 5.80
CA ILE A 172 30.89 48.91 6.04
C ILE A 172 31.81 49.43 7.15
N ALA A 173 31.86 48.77 8.32
CA ALA A 173 32.75 49.18 9.40
C ALA A 173 34.23 49.18 8.98
N GLN A 174 34.67 48.22 8.16
CA GLN A 174 36.02 48.15 7.65
C GLN A 174 36.33 49.28 6.65
N THR A 175 35.38 49.60 5.75
CA THR A 175 35.53 50.72 4.80
C THR A 175 35.55 52.07 5.52
N GLU A 176 34.72 52.26 6.56
CA GLU A 176 34.75 53.44 7.41
C GLU A 176 36.09 53.59 8.15
N GLN A 177 36.63 52.49 8.69
CA GLN A 177 37.98 52.50 9.30
C GLN A 177 39.06 52.87 8.28
N CYS A 178 39.05 52.29 7.08
CA CYS A 178 39.99 52.63 6.00
C CYS A 178 39.88 54.11 5.58
N LEU A 179 38.65 54.63 5.44
CA LEU A 179 38.41 56.03 5.09
C LEU A 179 38.86 56.98 6.22
N SER A 180 38.61 56.65 7.48
CA SER A 180 39.07 57.45 8.62
C SER A 180 40.61 57.47 8.73
N GLY A 181 41.27 56.35 8.42
CA GLY A 181 42.74 56.28 8.35
C GLY A 181 43.33 57.12 7.22
N TRP A 182 42.61 57.29 6.10
CA TRP A 182 43.02 58.16 5.00
C TRP A 182 42.68 59.63 5.24
N SER A 183 41.55 59.91 5.90
CA SER A 183 41.11 61.27 6.24
C SER A 183 41.87 61.88 7.41
N ALA A 184 42.63 61.09 8.18
CA ALA A 184 43.47 61.57 9.27
C ALA A 184 44.78 62.23 8.81
N ASP A 185 44.97 62.45 7.50
CA ASP A 185 46.11 63.22 6.98
C ASP A 185 45.62 64.40 6.13
N PRO A 186 45.39 65.55 6.79
CA PRO A 186 45.83 66.80 6.20
C PRO A 186 46.48 67.74 7.23
N SER A 187 47.59 68.36 6.78
CA SER A 187 48.41 69.43 7.39
C SER A 187 49.62 68.95 8.22
N ASP A 188 50.89 69.26 7.92
CA ASP A 188 51.56 70.02 6.83
C ASP A 188 53.12 69.87 7.05
N PRO A 189 54.01 70.44 6.22
CA PRO A 189 55.30 69.87 5.82
C PRO A 189 56.53 70.38 6.59
N GLU A 190 57.64 69.64 6.52
CA GLU A 190 59.01 70.11 6.16
C GLU A 190 60.12 69.22 6.74
N THR A 191 61.18 69.10 5.95
CA THR A 191 62.58 68.79 6.34
C THR A 191 63.10 67.37 6.06
N THR A 192 63.54 67.21 4.81
CA THR A 192 64.94 66.91 4.44
C THR A 192 65.52 65.49 4.69
N SER A 193 65.77 64.83 3.54
CA SER A 193 66.86 63.88 3.19
C SER A 193 66.68 62.36 3.39
N PRO A 194 66.90 61.55 2.32
CA PRO A 194 67.04 60.08 2.31
C PRO A 194 68.53 59.65 2.18
N PRO A 195 68.93 58.39 1.88
CA PRO A 195 68.24 57.08 1.93
C PRO A 195 69.03 55.97 2.68
N SER A 196 68.33 54.87 3.04
CA SER A 196 68.70 53.45 2.75
C SER A 196 68.51 52.47 3.93
N SER A 197 67.56 51.55 3.75
CA SER A 197 67.35 50.26 4.45
C SER A 197 66.82 50.33 5.91
N PRO A 198 65.63 49.76 6.20
CA PRO A 198 65.50 48.29 6.24
C PRO A 198 64.20 47.72 5.61
N SER A 199 64.34 46.49 5.08
CA SER A 199 63.35 45.44 4.81
C SER A 199 61.85 45.79 4.65
N PRO A 200 61.24 45.51 3.48
CA PRO A 200 59.79 45.40 3.38
C PRO A 200 59.33 44.05 3.95
N THR A 201 58.91 44.04 5.22
CA THR A 201 58.15 42.93 5.80
C THR A 201 56.67 43.28 5.71
N ASN A 202 56.08 43.22 4.51
CA ASN A 202 54.63 43.26 4.37
C ASN A 202 54.23 42.74 2.98
N THR A 203 54.09 41.42 2.89
CA THR A 203 53.30 40.62 1.92
C THR A 203 53.80 39.17 1.97
N ARG A 204 53.81 38.56 3.16
CA ARG A 204 53.92 37.10 3.23
C ARG A 204 52.50 36.58 3.07
N ILE A 205 52.09 36.37 1.83
CA ILE A 205 50.90 35.58 1.50
C ILE A 205 50.99 34.29 2.34
N ASP A 206 49.96 34.00 3.12
CA ASP A 206 49.87 32.83 4.00
C ASP A 206 49.70 31.54 3.17
N TYR A 207 50.70 31.24 2.34
CA TYR A 207 50.79 30.04 1.51
C TYR A 207 50.65 28.76 2.34
N SER A 208 51.02 28.80 3.63
CA SER A 208 50.80 27.70 4.56
C SER A 208 49.33 27.44 4.86
N ALA A 209 48.52 28.47 5.08
CA ALA A 209 47.09 28.32 5.37
C ALA A 209 46.32 27.80 4.15
N LEU A 210 46.65 28.31 2.95
CA LEU A 210 46.10 27.82 1.68
C LEU A 210 46.48 26.36 1.40
N HIS A 211 47.72 26.00 1.72
CA HIS A 211 48.23 24.63 1.55
C HIS A 211 47.54 23.65 2.52
N ASP A 212 47.32 24.06 3.76
CA ASP A 212 46.60 23.25 4.75
C ASP A 212 45.12 23.07 4.38
N GLN A 213 44.47 24.12 3.85
CA GLN A 213 43.12 24.03 3.31
C GLN A 213 43.04 23.10 2.10
N THR A 214 44.02 23.16 1.20
CA THR A 214 44.09 22.27 0.02
C THR A 214 44.27 20.80 0.44
N ARG A 215 45.09 20.55 1.46
CA ARG A 215 45.25 19.20 2.03
C ARG A 215 43.97 18.68 2.68
N GLN A 216 43.22 19.55 3.34
CA GLN A 216 41.94 19.17 3.93
C GLN A 216 40.91 18.81 2.86
N HIS A 217 40.75 19.65 1.83
CA HIS A 217 39.88 19.36 0.68
C HIS A 217 40.28 18.06 -0.04
N GLN A 218 41.57 17.78 -0.15
CA GLN A 218 42.05 16.52 -0.73
C GLN A 218 41.62 15.30 0.11
N ARG A 219 41.66 15.40 1.44
CA ARG A 219 41.21 14.32 2.35
C ARG A 219 39.71 14.09 2.24
N GLU A 220 38.93 15.17 2.22
CA GLU A 220 37.47 15.11 2.09
C GLU A 220 37.04 14.55 0.73
N ALA A 221 37.69 14.95 -0.36
CA ALA A 221 37.46 14.41 -1.69
C ALA A 221 37.75 12.90 -1.75
N ASN A 222 38.85 12.45 -1.16
CA ASN A 222 39.19 11.03 -1.07
C ASN A 222 38.15 10.25 -0.25
N GLN A 223 37.65 10.81 0.85
CA GLN A 223 36.61 10.20 1.66
C GLN A 223 35.28 10.08 0.92
N LEU A 224 34.88 11.13 0.18
CA LEU A 224 33.67 11.12 -0.65
C LEU A 224 33.79 10.11 -1.80
N MET A 225 34.96 10.00 -2.43
CA MET A 225 35.21 8.97 -3.44
C MET A 225 35.01 7.57 -2.88
N LEU A 226 35.56 7.28 -1.70
CA LEU A 226 35.40 5.97 -1.06
C LEU A 226 33.93 5.65 -0.74
N LYS A 227 33.19 6.61 -0.17
CA LYS A 227 31.75 6.47 0.08
C LYS A 227 30.95 6.29 -1.21
N SER A 228 31.30 7.01 -2.28
CA SER A 228 30.62 6.88 -3.57
C SER A 228 30.81 5.49 -4.18
N ALA A 229 31.99 4.88 -4.01
CA ALA A 229 32.25 3.51 -4.42
C ALA A 229 31.44 2.51 -3.57
N GLU A 230 31.42 2.69 -2.24
CA GLU A 230 30.62 1.86 -1.32
C GLU A 230 29.11 1.92 -1.66
N TYR A 231 28.57 3.11 -1.95
CA TYR A 231 27.18 3.24 -2.38
C TYR A 231 26.91 2.59 -3.73
N LYS A 232 27.83 2.68 -4.69
CA LYS A 232 27.71 1.95 -5.96
C LYS A 232 27.71 0.44 -5.75
N ASP A 233 28.57 -0.08 -4.89
CA ASP A 233 28.62 -1.50 -4.56
C ASP A 233 27.35 -1.95 -3.82
N ARG A 234 26.81 -1.11 -2.93
CA ARG A 234 25.55 -1.38 -2.23
C ARG A 234 24.34 -1.36 -3.17
N ILE A 235 24.31 -0.46 -4.14
CA ILE A 235 23.30 -0.45 -5.20
C ILE A 235 23.42 -1.71 -6.05
N ALA A 236 24.63 -2.06 -6.51
CA ALA A 236 24.85 -3.30 -7.28
C ALA A 236 24.49 -4.56 -6.46
N ALA A 237 24.72 -4.56 -5.15
CA ALA A 237 24.29 -5.64 -4.26
C ALA A 237 22.76 -5.70 -4.14
N LEU A 238 22.08 -4.56 -3.99
CA LEU A 238 20.61 -4.48 -3.95
C LEU A 238 19.97 -4.87 -5.29
N GLU A 239 20.58 -4.49 -6.42
CA GLU A 239 20.16 -4.90 -7.75
C GLU A 239 20.34 -6.41 -7.94
N ARG A 240 21.47 -6.98 -7.50
CA ARG A 240 21.68 -8.43 -7.49
C ARG A 240 20.75 -9.17 -6.55
N GLN A 241 20.42 -8.58 -5.40
CA GLN A 241 19.43 -9.12 -4.47
C GLN A 241 18.02 -9.07 -5.07
N GLY A 242 17.68 -7.99 -5.77
CA GLY A 242 16.45 -7.83 -6.53
C GLY A 242 16.38 -8.74 -7.78
N ALA A 243 17.51 -9.10 -8.37
CA ALA A 243 17.59 -9.96 -9.55
C ALA A 243 17.81 -11.45 -9.23
N GLY A 244 18.33 -11.80 -8.05
CA GLY A 244 18.95 -13.11 -7.80
C GLY A 244 18.59 -13.83 -6.50
N GLY A 245 17.77 -13.27 -5.60
CA GLY A 245 17.54 -13.98 -4.33
C GLY A 245 16.46 -13.40 -3.43
N ALA A 246 15.21 -13.66 -3.77
CA ALA A 246 14.14 -14.09 -2.85
C ALA A 246 12.78 -13.93 -3.55
N SER A 247 12.05 -15.04 -3.70
CA SER A 247 10.59 -15.09 -3.83
C SER A 247 9.96 -14.15 -4.88
N ALA A 248 9.59 -14.75 -6.01
CA ALA A 248 8.76 -14.19 -7.07
C ALA A 248 7.32 -13.81 -6.65
N GLN A 249 7.07 -13.34 -5.42
CA GLN A 249 5.73 -13.21 -4.88
C GLN A 249 5.41 -11.94 -4.08
N THR A 250 6.28 -10.94 -3.94
CA THR A 250 5.85 -9.76 -3.14
C THR A 250 6.24 -8.37 -3.64
N ILE A 251 7.25 -8.17 -4.49
CA ILE A 251 7.59 -6.79 -4.93
C ILE A 251 7.97 -6.71 -6.42
N GLN A 252 7.32 -7.50 -7.26
CA GLN A 252 7.14 -7.11 -8.65
C GLN A 252 5.65 -7.06 -8.90
N GLY A 253 5.15 -5.88 -9.26
CA GLY A 253 3.83 -5.78 -9.88
C GLY A 253 3.75 -6.80 -11.01
N PRO A 254 2.57 -7.38 -11.27
CA PRO A 254 2.43 -8.46 -12.25
C PRO A 254 3.13 -8.05 -13.55
N THR A 255 4.07 -8.88 -14.02
CA THR A 255 4.78 -8.67 -15.27
C THR A 255 3.76 -8.38 -16.37
N LEU A 256 4.06 -7.47 -17.31
CA LEU A 256 3.13 -7.06 -18.37
C LEU A 256 2.51 -8.26 -19.12
N THR A 257 3.26 -9.35 -19.24
CA THR A 257 2.81 -10.63 -19.79
C THR A 257 1.77 -11.33 -18.92
N ASP A 258 1.93 -11.30 -17.59
CA ASP A 258 0.97 -11.87 -16.65
C ASP A 258 -0.32 -11.04 -16.61
N LEU A 259 -0.21 -9.71 -16.75
CA LEU A 259 -1.35 -8.82 -16.93
C LEU A 259 -2.13 -9.15 -18.20
N ALA A 260 -1.45 -9.38 -19.32
CA ALA A 260 -2.08 -9.77 -20.58
C ALA A 260 -2.82 -11.11 -20.46
N ILE A 261 -2.20 -12.13 -19.86
CA ILE A 261 -2.84 -13.44 -19.64
C ILE A 261 -4.06 -13.32 -18.73
N LYS A 262 -3.96 -12.52 -17.65
CA LYS A 262 -5.10 -12.24 -16.75
C LYS A 262 -6.21 -11.48 -17.47
N GLN A 263 -5.88 -10.52 -18.32
CA GLN A 263 -6.83 -9.77 -19.14
C GLN A 263 -7.63 -10.70 -20.07
N ASP A 264 -6.95 -11.61 -20.78
CA ASP A 264 -7.60 -12.58 -21.66
C ASP A 264 -8.53 -13.55 -20.89
N LEU A 265 -8.13 -13.92 -19.67
CA LEU A 265 -8.94 -14.79 -18.81
C LEU A 265 -10.19 -14.05 -18.31
N VAL A 266 -10.05 -12.78 -17.93
CA VAL A 266 -11.19 -11.93 -17.53
C VAL A 266 -12.14 -11.73 -18.70
N GLU A 267 -11.63 -11.48 -19.90
CA GLU A 267 -12.47 -11.29 -21.09
C GLU A 267 -13.26 -12.57 -21.44
N ARG A 268 -12.64 -13.75 -21.31
CA ARG A 268 -13.33 -15.04 -21.47
C ARG A 268 -14.42 -15.24 -20.43
N LYS A 269 -14.14 -14.95 -19.15
CA LYS A 269 -15.15 -15.03 -18.08
C LYS A 269 -16.29 -14.05 -18.29
N LYS A 270 -15.99 -12.82 -18.75
CA LYS A 270 -17.01 -11.83 -19.10
C LYS A 270 -17.92 -12.33 -20.22
N LYS A 271 -17.36 -12.87 -21.31
CA LYS A 271 -18.15 -13.47 -22.40
C LYS A 271 -19.04 -14.63 -21.91
N GLN A 272 -18.54 -15.45 -20.99
CA GLN A 272 -19.32 -16.53 -20.38
C GLN A 272 -20.45 -15.98 -19.49
N ALA A 273 -20.18 -14.96 -18.68
CA ALA A 273 -21.18 -14.31 -17.83
C ALA A 273 -22.28 -13.65 -18.68
N GLU A 274 -21.94 -12.92 -19.74
CA GLU A 274 -22.90 -12.32 -20.67
C GLU A 274 -23.77 -13.39 -21.36
N ALA A 275 -23.18 -14.54 -21.72
CA ALA A 275 -23.94 -15.64 -22.31
C ALA A 275 -24.90 -16.30 -21.30
N LEU A 276 -24.50 -16.41 -20.03
CA LEU A 276 -25.36 -16.91 -18.96
C LEU A 276 -26.45 -15.91 -18.60
N GLU A 277 -26.13 -14.62 -18.53
CA GLU A 277 -27.10 -13.54 -18.29
C GLU A 277 -28.17 -13.52 -19.37
N LYS A 278 -27.80 -13.61 -20.66
CA LYS A 278 -28.78 -13.74 -21.76
C LYS A 278 -29.70 -14.95 -21.60
N LYS A 279 -29.18 -16.07 -21.12
CA LYS A 279 -30.00 -17.27 -20.84
C LYS A 279 -30.93 -17.01 -19.66
N ILE A 280 -30.44 -16.42 -18.57
CA ILE A 280 -31.24 -16.11 -17.37
C ILE A 280 -32.34 -15.11 -17.70
N LEU A 281 -32.04 -14.07 -18.49
CA LEU A 281 -33.03 -13.10 -18.96
C LEU A 281 -34.15 -13.75 -19.77
N ALA A 282 -33.86 -14.80 -20.55
CA ALA A 282 -34.89 -15.55 -21.27
C ALA A 282 -35.84 -16.33 -20.32
N PHE A 283 -35.42 -16.60 -19.09
CA PHE A 283 -36.23 -17.24 -18.04
C PHE A 283 -36.77 -16.24 -17.02
N HIS A 284 -36.54 -14.94 -17.20
CA HIS A 284 -37.00 -13.90 -16.29
C HIS A 284 -38.55 -13.87 -16.27
N GLY A 285 -39.14 -14.26 -15.14
CA GLY A 285 -40.58 -14.40 -14.96
C GLY A 285 -41.05 -15.82 -14.67
N LEU A 286 -40.18 -16.83 -14.78
CA LEU A 286 -40.49 -18.18 -14.32
C LEU A 286 -40.22 -18.31 -12.81
N PRO A 287 -41.11 -18.94 -12.04
CA PRO A 287 -40.87 -19.30 -10.65
C PRO A 287 -39.61 -20.17 -10.50
N PRO A 288 -38.89 -20.10 -9.35
CA PRO A 288 -37.66 -20.86 -9.12
C PRO A 288 -37.87 -22.38 -9.03
N ASP A 289 -39.12 -22.84 -8.86
CA ASP A 289 -39.48 -24.27 -8.88
C ASP A 289 -39.80 -24.75 -10.31
N LEU A 290 -39.23 -25.91 -10.66
CA LEU A 290 -39.30 -26.51 -12.01
C LEU A 290 -40.71 -26.98 -12.35
N GLU A 291 -41.47 -27.49 -11.37
CA GLU A 291 -42.84 -27.94 -11.60
C GLU A 291 -43.82 -26.77 -11.70
N VAL A 292 -43.64 -25.73 -10.88
CA VAL A 292 -44.47 -24.51 -10.95
C VAL A 292 -44.22 -23.73 -12.23
N SER A 293 -42.96 -23.64 -12.68
CA SER A 293 -42.62 -23.00 -13.96
C SER A 293 -43.19 -23.74 -15.17
N ARG A 294 -43.21 -25.07 -15.15
CA ARG A 294 -43.91 -25.87 -16.17
C ARG A 294 -45.41 -25.58 -16.20
N ALA A 295 -46.04 -25.47 -15.03
CA ALA A 295 -47.46 -25.14 -14.94
C ALA A 295 -47.78 -23.75 -15.52
N GLU A 296 -46.97 -22.73 -15.20
CA GLU A 296 -47.14 -21.37 -15.76
C GLU A 296 -46.90 -21.32 -17.27
N VAL A 297 -45.91 -22.06 -17.79
CA VAL A 297 -45.66 -22.17 -19.25
C VAL A 297 -46.85 -22.84 -19.95
N LEU A 298 -47.41 -23.91 -19.38
CA LEU A 298 -48.59 -24.58 -19.93
C LEU A 298 -49.81 -23.64 -19.92
N ARG A 299 -50.00 -22.86 -18.83
CA ARG A 299 -51.07 -21.85 -18.76
C ARG A 299 -50.92 -20.82 -19.89
N ALA A 300 -49.73 -20.23 -20.03
CA ALA A 300 -49.46 -19.24 -21.08
C ALA A 300 -49.65 -19.83 -22.50
N GLN A 301 -49.29 -21.09 -22.73
CA GLN A 301 -49.53 -21.78 -24.00
C GLN A 301 -51.03 -21.93 -24.30
N THR A 302 -51.83 -22.34 -23.30
CA THR A 302 -53.29 -22.48 -23.48
C THR A 302 -53.97 -21.14 -23.79
N GLU A 303 -53.53 -20.05 -23.14
CA GLU A 303 -54.02 -18.70 -23.41
C GLU A 303 -53.65 -18.23 -24.83
N LEU A 304 -52.42 -18.49 -25.27
CA LEU A 304 -51.95 -18.15 -26.60
C LEU A 304 -52.70 -18.90 -27.70
N ASP A 305 -52.99 -20.19 -27.49
CA ASP A 305 -53.79 -20.97 -28.43
C ASP A 305 -55.26 -20.53 -28.45
N ALA A 306 -55.82 -20.12 -27.31
CA ALA A 306 -57.16 -19.52 -27.27
C ALA A 306 -57.21 -18.18 -28.05
N LEU A 307 -56.19 -17.32 -27.90
CA LEU A 307 -56.08 -16.07 -28.65
C LEU A 307 -55.87 -16.32 -30.15
N LYS A 308 -55.09 -17.34 -30.53
CA LYS A 308 -54.94 -17.74 -31.95
C LYS A 308 -56.26 -18.19 -32.54
N ARG A 309 -57.01 -19.07 -31.86
CA ARG A 309 -58.34 -19.50 -32.31
C ARG A 309 -59.28 -18.31 -32.49
N ARG A 310 -59.31 -17.41 -31.51
CA ARG A 310 -60.14 -16.19 -31.59
C ARG A 310 -59.73 -15.27 -32.74
N ARG A 311 -58.41 -15.12 -32.98
CA ARG A 311 -57.89 -14.39 -34.14
C ARG A 311 -58.37 -15.05 -35.43
N ASP A 312 -58.21 -16.37 -35.56
CA ASP A 312 -58.57 -17.11 -36.77
C ASP A 312 -60.08 -17.02 -37.04
N GLU A 313 -60.93 -17.15 -36.01
CA GLU A 313 -62.38 -16.91 -36.11
C GLU A 313 -62.75 -15.50 -36.57
N LEU A 314 -62.01 -14.47 -36.13
CA LEU A 314 -62.23 -13.09 -36.57
C LEU A 314 -61.74 -12.87 -38.01
N PHE A 315 -60.63 -13.51 -38.40
CA PHE A 315 -60.14 -13.46 -39.78
C PHE A 315 -61.13 -14.13 -40.75
N GLU A 316 -61.65 -15.31 -40.41
CA GLU A 316 -62.69 -15.99 -41.21
C GLU A 316 -63.95 -15.11 -41.36
N LYS A 317 -64.33 -14.36 -40.32
CA LYS A 317 -65.47 -13.42 -40.39
C LYS A 317 -65.23 -12.17 -41.24
N MET A 318 -63.98 -11.81 -41.54
CA MET A 318 -63.63 -10.67 -42.39
C MET A 318 -63.29 -11.07 -43.83
N GLY A 319 -62.98 -12.33 -44.08
CA GLY A 319 -62.63 -12.87 -45.40
C GLY A 319 -63.76 -13.59 -46.15
N GLY A 320 -64.93 -13.74 -45.52
CA GLY A 320 -66.16 -14.33 -46.09
C GLY A 320 -67.18 -13.30 -46.53
#